data_AF-A0A5J4Z0L7-F1
#
_entry.id   AF-A0A5J4Z0L7-F1
#
_cell.length_a   1.000
_cell.length_b   1.000
_cell.length_c   1.000
_cell.angle_alpha   90.00
_cell.angle_beta   90.00
_cell.angle_gamma   90.00
#
_symmetry.space_group_name_H-M   'P 1'
#
loop_
_entity.id
_entity.type
_entity.pdbx_description
1 polymer ?
#
loop_
_entity_poly.entity_id
_entity_poly.type
_entity_poly.pdbx_seq_one_letter_code
_entity_poly.pdbx_strand_id
1 'polypeptide(L)'
;MASYLKYVRPAELLAEAKWRGLWGTVRAIKMGKFGSHKYMVGEDEFGNRYFENPHETWGRHRWVEYAGQRHITFDAVQVPPRWHAWISYVSDEPGNTASTPDPTYQGAVTANLTGTENRYISPYSPLSKMFHGRAPDKISAWNPAQRRSPPGLEQVANPAKQDVLDLK
;
A
#
# COMPACT_ATOMS: atom_id res chain seq x y z
N MET A 1 4.06 26.47 -24.58
CA MET A 1 3.90 27.04 -23.23
C MET A 1 3.60 28.55 -23.22
N ALA A 2 4.08 29.36 -24.18
CA ALA A 2 3.93 30.84 -24.16
C ALA A 2 2.51 31.41 -24.36
N SER A 3 1.49 30.59 -24.67
CA SER A 3 0.12 31.06 -24.96
C SER A 3 -0.86 30.95 -23.79
N TYR A 4 -0.60 30.07 -22.81
CA TYR A 4 -1.57 29.76 -21.75
C TYR A 4 -1.70 30.86 -20.67
N LEU A 5 -0.60 31.54 -20.34
CA LEU A 5 -0.57 32.57 -19.30
C LEU A 5 -1.37 33.84 -19.66
N LYS A 6 -1.62 34.10 -20.95
CA LYS A 6 -2.41 35.24 -21.41
C LYS A 6 -3.91 35.14 -21.06
N TYR A 7 -4.41 33.92 -20.81
CA TYR A 7 -5.83 33.66 -20.57
C TYR A 7 -6.15 33.34 -19.11
N VAL A 8 -5.13 33.27 -18.23
CA VAL A 8 -5.34 33.01 -16.80
C VAL A 8 -5.75 34.30 -16.11
N ARG A 9 -6.99 34.34 -15.59
CA ARG A 9 -7.47 35.50 -14.83
C ARG A 9 -6.79 35.57 -13.46
N PRO A 10 -6.43 36.77 -12.97
CA PRO A 10 -5.76 36.92 -11.66
C PRO A 10 -6.53 36.29 -10.50
N ALA A 11 -7.86 36.39 -10.52
CA ALA A 11 -8.73 35.80 -9.51
C ALA A 11 -8.67 34.25 -9.49
N GLU A 12 -8.56 33.62 -10.67
CA GLU A 12 -8.44 32.17 -10.77
C GLU A 12 -7.07 31.69 -10.30
N LEU A 13 -6.02 32.48 -10.55
CA LEU A 13 -4.68 32.18 -10.07
C LEU A 13 -4.59 32.28 -8.55
N LEU A 14 -5.25 33.27 -7.95
CA LEU A 14 -5.35 33.40 -6.49
C LEU A 14 -6.16 32.26 -5.87
N ALA A 15 -7.27 31.86 -6.49
CA ALA A 15 -8.07 30.72 -6.04
C ALA A 15 -7.26 29.42 -6.08
N GLU A 16 -6.53 29.17 -7.16
CA GLU A 16 -5.65 28.01 -7.30
C GLU A 16 -4.50 28.05 -6.28
N ALA A 17 -3.87 29.21 -6.08
CA ALA A 17 -2.81 29.40 -5.10
C ALA A 17 -3.30 29.19 -3.66
N LYS A 18 -4.53 29.61 -3.35
CA LYS A 18 -5.16 29.35 -2.06
C LYS A 18 -5.41 27.86 -1.84
N TRP A 19 -5.76 27.13 -2.88
CA TRP A 19 -6.12 25.70 -2.79
C TRP A 19 -4.89 24.76 -2.81
N ARG A 20 -3.96 24.93 -3.76
CA ARG A 20 -2.78 24.06 -3.94
C ARG A 20 -1.50 24.61 -3.31
N GLY A 21 -1.51 25.85 -2.84
CA GLY A 21 -0.30 26.58 -2.50
C GLY A 21 0.48 27.06 -3.74
N LEU A 22 1.52 27.87 -3.50
CA LEU A 22 2.32 28.48 -4.56
C LEU A 22 3.02 27.42 -5.44
N TRP A 23 3.72 26.47 -4.82
CA TRP A 23 4.45 25.42 -5.54
C TRP A 23 3.52 24.45 -6.27
N GLY A 24 2.36 24.14 -5.68
CA GLY A 24 1.33 23.32 -6.32
C GLY A 24 0.73 23.99 -7.55
N THR A 25 0.53 25.31 -7.50
CA THR A 25 0.03 26.11 -8.63
C THR A 25 1.03 26.16 -9.77
N VAL A 26 2.31 26.37 -9.47
CA VAL A 26 3.38 26.33 -10.49
C VAL A 26 3.44 24.96 -11.16
N ARG A 27 3.34 23.87 -10.38
CA ARG A 27 3.28 22.51 -10.91
C ARG A 27 2.05 22.30 -11.79
N ALA A 28 0.88 22.76 -11.36
CA ALA A 28 -0.37 22.66 -12.11
C ALA A 28 -0.28 23.38 -13.47
N ILE A 29 0.30 24.59 -13.51
CA ILE A 29 0.53 25.34 -14.73
C ILE A 29 1.48 24.57 -15.66
N LYS A 30 2.60 24.06 -15.13
CA LYS A 30 3.57 23.27 -15.89
C LYS A 30 2.95 22.01 -16.50
N MET A 31 2.04 21.37 -15.78
CA MET A 31 1.36 20.13 -16.20
C MET A 31 0.07 20.37 -17.01
N GLY A 32 -0.31 21.62 -17.28
CA GLY A 32 -1.55 21.95 -17.99
C GLY A 32 -2.83 21.57 -17.23
N LYS A 33 -2.75 21.45 -15.89
CA LYS A 33 -3.85 21.05 -14.98
C LYS A 33 -4.37 22.22 -14.15
N PHE A 34 -4.09 23.45 -14.57
CA PHE A 34 -4.59 24.66 -13.92
C PHE A 34 -6.12 24.74 -14.00
N GLY A 35 -6.78 25.07 -12.89
CA GLY A 35 -8.25 25.17 -12.83
C GLY A 35 -8.98 23.84 -12.63
N SER A 36 -8.24 22.73 -12.44
CA SER A 36 -8.82 21.41 -12.16
C SER A 36 -9.65 21.39 -10.88
N HIS A 37 -9.42 22.34 -9.96
CA HIS A 37 -10.16 22.48 -8.71
C HIS A 37 -11.68 22.57 -8.90
N LYS A 38 -12.15 23.08 -10.05
CA LYS A 38 -13.58 23.21 -10.39
C LYS A 38 -14.26 21.87 -10.62
N TYR A 39 -13.48 20.87 -10.98
CA TYR A 39 -13.90 19.53 -11.36
C TYR A 39 -13.61 18.51 -10.25
N MET A 40 -13.34 18.97 -9.02
CA MET A 40 -13.02 18.09 -7.90
C MET A 40 -14.28 17.35 -7.44
N VAL A 41 -14.20 16.02 -7.43
CA VAL A 41 -15.29 15.13 -7.02
C VAL A 41 -15.16 14.77 -5.54
N GLY A 42 -13.93 14.45 -5.10
CA GLY A 42 -13.68 14.09 -3.72
C GLY A 42 -12.22 13.78 -3.44
N GLU A 43 -11.97 13.40 -2.19
CA GLU A 43 -10.68 13.00 -1.66
C GLU A 43 -10.83 11.66 -0.94
N ASP A 44 -9.84 10.78 -1.04
CA ASP A 44 -9.82 9.53 -0.29
C ASP A 44 -9.11 9.66 1.06
N GLU A 45 -9.10 8.57 1.82
CA GLU A 45 -8.44 8.47 3.13
C GLU A 45 -6.92 8.64 3.07
N PHE A 46 -6.30 8.48 1.89
CA PHE A 46 -4.87 8.66 1.68
C PHE A 46 -4.50 10.07 1.22
N GLY A 47 -5.50 10.94 0.98
CA GLY A 47 -5.33 12.30 0.48
C GLY A 47 -5.19 12.40 -1.03
N ASN A 48 -5.48 11.33 -1.78
CA ASN A 48 -5.56 11.39 -3.23
C ASN A 48 -6.84 12.11 -3.62
N ARG A 49 -6.74 13.04 -4.58
CA ARG A 49 -7.86 13.85 -5.05
C ARG A 49 -8.35 13.36 -6.41
N TYR A 50 -9.65 13.24 -6.55
CA TYR A 50 -10.31 12.71 -7.75
C TYR A 50 -11.08 13.81 -8.46
N PHE A 51 -11.00 13.81 -9.80
CA PHE A 51 -11.55 14.87 -10.65
C PHE A 51 -12.30 14.29 -11.84
N GLU A 52 -13.37 14.97 -12.27
CA GLU A 52 -14.17 14.60 -13.43
C GLU A 52 -14.55 15.83 -14.27
N ASN A 53 -14.20 15.83 -15.55
CA ASN A 53 -14.56 16.87 -16.51
C ASN A 53 -15.34 16.28 -17.70
N PRO A 54 -16.68 16.40 -17.74
CA PRO A 54 -17.52 15.90 -18.84
C PRO A 54 -17.23 16.51 -20.22
N HIS A 55 -16.51 17.64 -20.28
CA HIS A 55 -16.15 18.30 -21.54
C HIS A 55 -14.87 17.75 -22.17
N GLU A 56 -14.13 16.88 -21.47
CA GLU A 56 -12.93 16.24 -21.98
C GLU A 56 -13.27 14.96 -22.77
N THR A 57 -12.31 14.50 -23.57
CA THR A 57 -12.44 13.25 -24.32
C THR A 57 -12.73 12.03 -23.43
N TRP A 58 -13.52 11.09 -23.95
CA TRP A 58 -13.83 9.82 -23.26
C TRP A 58 -12.54 9.10 -22.85
N GLY A 59 -12.52 8.52 -21.65
CA GLY A 59 -11.33 7.89 -21.07
C GLY A 59 -10.34 8.86 -20.40
N ARG A 60 -10.38 10.16 -20.71
CA ARG A 60 -9.53 11.21 -20.07
C ARG A 60 -10.30 12.15 -19.15
N HIS A 61 -11.62 12.03 -19.11
CA HIS A 61 -12.49 12.89 -18.32
C HIS A 61 -12.37 12.64 -16.81
N ARG A 62 -12.01 11.43 -16.36
CA ARG A 62 -11.70 11.15 -14.95
C ARG A 62 -10.19 11.02 -14.74
N TRP A 63 -9.66 11.64 -13.68
CA TRP A 63 -8.26 11.46 -13.28
C TRP A 63 -8.07 11.59 -11.77
N VAL A 64 -6.95 11.06 -11.28
CA VAL A 64 -6.52 11.15 -9.89
C VAL A 64 -5.24 11.98 -9.78
N GLU A 65 -5.15 12.79 -8.74
CA GLU A 65 -3.92 13.42 -8.28
C GLU A 65 -3.53 12.82 -6.94
N TYR A 66 -2.47 12.01 -6.95
CA TYR A 66 -1.98 11.34 -5.74
C TYR A 66 -1.50 12.32 -4.67
N ALA A 67 -1.74 11.97 -3.41
CA ALA A 67 -1.21 12.67 -2.26
C ALA A 67 0.31 12.47 -2.20
N GLY A 68 1.07 13.54 -2.45
CA GLY A 68 2.53 13.43 -2.46
C GLY A 68 3.23 14.72 -2.90
N GLN A 69 3.80 15.42 -1.93
CA GLN A 69 4.71 16.54 -2.16
C GLN A 69 6.15 16.04 -2.11
N ARG A 70 6.66 15.58 -3.25
CA ARG A 70 8.09 15.48 -3.64
C ARG A 70 8.33 14.14 -4.34
N HIS A 71 8.71 14.25 -5.61
CA HIS A 71 9.54 13.31 -6.34
C HIS A 71 9.54 11.84 -5.85
N ILE A 72 8.80 10.99 -6.57
CA ILE A 72 9.24 9.66 -7.08
C ILE A 72 8.44 8.40 -6.69
N THR A 73 7.43 8.42 -5.81
CA THR A 73 6.66 7.17 -5.55
C THR A 73 5.15 7.36 -5.51
N PHE A 74 4.54 7.75 -6.64
CA PHE A 74 3.11 7.52 -6.87
C PHE A 74 2.94 6.17 -7.57
N ASP A 75 1.95 5.40 -7.17
CA ASP A 75 1.63 4.10 -7.75
C ASP A 75 0.11 3.97 -7.92
N ALA A 76 -0.33 3.32 -9.00
CA ALA A 76 -1.73 3.10 -9.33
C ALA A 76 -2.45 2.27 -8.25
N VAL A 77 -1.71 1.43 -7.54
CA VAL A 77 -2.22 0.59 -6.45
C VAL A 77 -2.56 1.37 -5.16
N GLN A 78 -2.25 2.67 -5.08
CA GLN A 78 -2.58 3.51 -3.93
C GLN A 78 -4.06 3.97 -3.95
N VAL A 79 -4.76 3.74 -5.06
CA VAL A 79 -6.20 4.03 -5.16
C VAL A 79 -6.99 2.94 -4.42
N PRO A 80 -7.83 3.29 -3.44
CA PRO A 80 -8.64 2.31 -2.72
C PRO A 80 -9.72 1.70 -3.64
N PRO A 81 -10.25 0.50 -3.33
CA PRO A 81 -11.12 -0.25 -4.23
C PRO A 81 -12.36 0.50 -4.72
N ARG A 82 -13.01 1.29 -3.84
CA ARG A 82 -14.20 2.09 -4.20
C ARG A 82 -13.89 3.13 -5.26
N TRP A 83 -12.81 3.89 -5.07
CA TRP A 83 -12.35 4.88 -6.05
C TRP A 83 -11.78 4.22 -7.32
N HIS A 84 -11.24 3.00 -7.21
CA HIS A 84 -10.78 2.23 -8.35
C HIS A 84 -11.92 1.82 -9.30
N ALA A 85 -13.08 1.45 -8.76
CA ALA A 85 -14.27 1.16 -9.57
C ALA A 85 -14.72 2.40 -10.37
N TRP A 86 -14.71 3.57 -9.73
CA TRP A 86 -15.12 4.83 -10.35
C TRP A 86 -14.13 5.33 -11.42
N ILE A 87 -12.82 5.30 -11.13
CA ILE A 87 -11.80 5.77 -12.07
C ILE A 87 -11.68 4.86 -13.31
N SER A 88 -12.05 3.58 -13.16
CA SER A 88 -12.02 2.57 -14.23
C SER A 88 -13.33 2.47 -15.00
N TYR A 89 -14.29 3.37 -14.77
CA TYR A 89 -15.60 3.37 -15.43
C TYR A 89 -16.43 2.10 -15.17
N VAL A 90 -16.19 1.40 -14.06
CA VAL A 90 -16.98 0.24 -13.63
C VAL A 90 -18.26 0.69 -12.93
N SER A 91 -18.18 1.76 -12.16
CA SER A 91 -19.32 2.40 -11.49
C SER A 91 -19.30 3.91 -11.75
N ASP A 92 -20.49 4.50 -11.84
CA ASP A 92 -20.65 5.96 -11.89
C ASP A 92 -20.72 6.60 -10.51
N GLU A 93 -20.92 5.81 -9.44
CA GLU A 93 -20.89 6.31 -8.08
C GLU A 93 -19.44 6.58 -7.65
N PRO A 94 -19.09 7.82 -7.24
CA PRO A 94 -17.77 8.09 -6.69
C PRO A 94 -17.57 7.39 -5.34
N GLY A 95 -16.31 7.19 -4.96
CA GLY A 95 -15.95 6.30 -3.86
C GLY A 95 -16.49 6.71 -2.48
N ASN A 96 -16.85 7.98 -2.31
CA ASN A 96 -17.46 8.53 -1.10
C ASN A 96 -18.99 8.34 -1.01
N THR A 97 -19.68 8.16 -2.14
CA THR A 97 -21.14 7.99 -2.21
C THR A 97 -21.55 6.57 -2.57
N ALA A 98 -20.59 5.64 -2.66
CA ALA A 98 -20.85 4.26 -3.03
C ALA A 98 -21.91 3.66 -2.09
N SER A 99 -23.03 3.23 -2.66
CA SER A 99 -24.19 2.70 -1.90
C SER A 99 -23.90 1.32 -1.27
N THR A 100 -22.79 0.68 -1.67
CA THR A 100 -22.44 -0.67 -1.26
C THR A 100 -21.73 -0.68 0.11
N PRO A 101 -22.26 -1.43 1.11
CA PRO A 101 -21.63 -1.54 2.41
C PRO A 101 -20.30 -2.32 2.32
N ASP A 102 -19.35 -1.98 3.21
CA ASP A 102 -18.09 -2.74 3.30
C ASP A 102 -18.36 -4.15 3.84
N PRO A 103 -17.80 -5.22 3.22
CA PRO A 103 -17.88 -6.55 3.77
C PRO A 103 -17.19 -6.64 5.15
N THR A 104 -17.76 -7.45 6.04
CA THR A 104 -17.26 -7.62 7.42
C THR A 104 -15.81 -8.13 7.50
N TYR A 105 -15.35 -8.83 6.47
CA TYR A 105 -13.99 -9.38 6.39
C TYR A 105 -12.98 -8.43 5.74
N GLN A 106 -13.36 -7.19 5.41
CA GLN A 106 -12.47 -6.23 4.78
C GLN A 106 -11.35 -5.82 5.74
N GLY A 107 -10.11 -6.01 5.31
CA GLY A 107 -8.94 -5.50 6.00
C GLY A 107 -8.68 -4.03 5.70
N ALA A 108 -7.76 -3.43 6.46
CA ALA A 108 -7.29 -2.08 6.17
C ALA A 108 -6.61 -2.01 4.79
N VAL A 109 -6.88 -0.94 4.04
CA VAL A 109 -6.28 -0.73 2.73
C VAL A 109 -4.77 -0.53 2.91
N THR A 110 -3.98 -1.37 2.25
CA THR A 110 -2.51 -1.35 2.32
C THR A 110 -1.97 -1.22 0.90
N ALA A 111 -0.92 -0.41 0.72
CA ALA A 111 -0.23 -0.29 -0.56
C ALA A 111 0.45 -1.60 -0.97
N ASN A 112 0.76 -1.75 -2.26
CA ASN A 112 1.52 -2.90 -2.74
C ASN A 112 2.94 -2.88 -2.19
N LEU A 113 3.34 -3.95 -1.49
CA LEU A 113 4.65 -4.09 -0.86
C LEU A 113 5.64 -4.87 -1.73
N THR A 114 5.31 -5.13 -3.00
CA THR A 114 6.21 -5.82 -3.94
C THR A 114 7.54 -5.07 -4.06
N GLY A 115 8.65 -5.81 -4.07
CA GLY A 115 10.00 -5.21 -4.12
C GLY A 115 10.51 -4.64 -2.79
N THR A 116 9.68 -4.63 -1.74
CA THR A 116 10.11 -4.26 -0.38
C THR A 116 10.47 -5.48 0.47
N GLU A 117 11.00 -5.25 1.66
CA GLU A 117 11.24 -6.30 2.67
C GLU A 117 9.94 -6.94 3.17
N ASN A 118 8.84 -6.18 3.16
CA ASN A 118 7.53 -6.61 3.64
C ASN A 118 6.64 -7.21 2.54
N ARG A 119 7.21 -7.61 1.42
CA ARG A 119 6.47 -8.29 0.34
C ARG A 119 5.81 -9.57 0.84
N TYR A 120 4.67 -9.92 0.25
CA TYR A 120 4.04 -11.21 0.51
C TYR A 120 4.95 -12.35 0.04
N ILE A 121 5.13 -13.35 0.90
CA ILE A 121 5.80 -14.61 0.58
C ILE A 121 4.86 -15.73 1.00
N SER A 122 4.56 -16.64 0.06
CA SER A 122 3.69 -17.79 0.33
C SER A 122 4.18 -18.57 1.56
N PRO A 123 3.29 -18.99 2.48
CA PRO A 123 3.68 -19.76 3.67
C PRO A 123 4.47 -21.04 3.38
N TYR A 124 4.27 -21.61 2.18
CA TYR A 124 4.93 -22.84 1.74
C TYR A 124 6.28 -22.61 1.06
N SER A 125 6.67 -21.35 0.83
CA SER A 125 7.98 -21.01 0.28
C SER A 125 9.04 -21.08 1.38
N PRO A 126 10.23 -21.66 1.12
CA PRO A 126 11.35 -21.67 2.07
C PRO A 126 11.82 -20.28 2.51
N LEU A 127 11.48 -19.24 1.74
CA LEU A 127 11.81 -17.85 2.04
C LEU A 127 10.83 -17.19 3.03
N SER A 128 9.73 -17.86 3.39
CA SER A 128 8.72 -17.30 4.27
C SER A 128 9.12 -17.41 5.73
N LYS A 129 8.81 -16.36 6.52
CA LYS A 129 8.94 -16.39 7.98
C LYS A 129 8.00 -17.44 8.63
N MET A 130 6.96 -17.85 7.92
CA MET A 130 5.98 -18.87 8.34
C MET A 130 6.36 -20.28 7.87
N PHE A 131 7.50 -20.44 7.20
CA PHE A 131 7.93 -21.74 6.72
C PHE A 131 8.45 -22.57 7.88
N HIS A 132 7.64 -23.51 8.34
CA HIS A 132 8.01 -24.47 9.39
C HIS A 132 8.64 -25.76 8.82
N GLY A 133 9.11 -25.73 7.58
CA GLY A 133 9.63 -26.91 6.89
C GLY A 133 8.53 -27.71 6.20
N ARG A 134 8.67 -29.05 6.21
CA ARG A 134 7.61 -29.95 5.74
C ARG A 134 6.39 -29.86 6.66
N ALA A 135 5.22 -30.25 6.14
CA ALA A 135 4.03 -30.44 6.97
C ALA A 135 4.41 -31.28 8.21
N PRO A 136 3.92 -30.91 9.41
CA PRO A 136 4.26 -31.64 10.63
C PRO A 136 3.95 -33.12 10.42
N ASP A 137 4.87 -33.97 10.87
CA ASP A 137 4.72 -35.41 10.72
C ASP A 137 3.39 -35.83 11.35
N LYS A 138 2.51 -36.47 10.57
CA LYS A 138 1.21 -36.95 11.06
C LYS A 138 1.36 -38.00 12.17
N ILE A 139 2.52 -38.64 12.21
CA ILE A 139 2.87 -39.72 13.13
C ILE A 139 4.14 -39.28 13.84
N SER A 140 4.11 -39.25 15.17
CA SER A 140 5.32 -39.04 15.96
C SER A 140 6.15 -40.34 15.99
N ALA A 141 7.46 -40.21 15.77
CA ALA A 141 8.38 -41.33 15.95
C ALA A 141 8.55 -41.65 17.44
N TRP A 142 8.63 -42.94 17.77
CA TRP A 142 8.94 -43.37 19.13
C TRP A 142 10.36 -42.93 19.51
N ASN A 143 10.50 -42.27 20.66
CA ASN A 143 11.79 -41.84 21.20
C ASN A 143 12.28 -42.85 22.28
N PRO A 144 13.28 -43.70 22.00
CA PRO A 144 13.79 -44.72 22.94
C PRO A 144 14.40 -44.16 24.22
N ALA A 145 14.81 -42.89 24.24
CA ALA A 145 15.71 -42.36 25.26
C ALA A 145 15.00 -41.78 26.51
N GLN A 146 13.68 -41.91 26.65
CA GLN A 146 12.98 -41.49 27.87
C GLN A 146 13.21 -42.50 29.02
N ARG A 147 14.45 -42.64 29.50
CA ARG A 147 14.69 -43.22 30.82
C ARG A 147 14.06 -42.26 31.83
N ARG A 148 12.99 -42.68 32.50
CA ARG A 148 12.49 -41.99 33.70
C ARG A 148 13.64 -41.98 34.71
N SER A 149 14.30 -40.83 34.90
CA SER A 149 15.13 -40.66 36.08
C SER A 149 14.23 -40.91 37.29
N PRO A 150 14.59 -41.80 38.23
CA PRO A 150 13.85 -41.96 39.46
C PRO A 150 13.69 -40.59 40.14
N PRO A 151 12.50 -40.23 40.66
CA PRO A 151 12.35 -39.00 41.42
C PRO A 151 13.28 -39.08 42.64
N GLY A 152 14.33 -38.25 42.68
CA GLY A 152 15.27 -38.16 43.79
C GLY A 152 16.76 -38.37 43.46
N LEU A 153 17.14 -38.61 42.20
CA LEU A 153 18.56 -38.58 41.80
C LEU A 153 18.78 -37.44 40.79
N GLU A 154 19.12 -36.27 41.33
CA GLU A 154 19.69 -35.17 40.57
C GLU A 154 20.93 -35.70 39.84
N GLN A 155 20.93 -35.61 38.51
CA GLN A 155 22.10 -36.00 37.73
C GLN A 155 23.22 -35.03 38.10
N VAL A 156 24.17 -35.49 38.92
CA VAL A 156 25.46 -34.81 39.06
C VAL A 156 26.02 -34.72 37.65
N ALA A 157 26.01 -33.50 37.09
CA ALA A 157 26.52 -33.21 35.76
C ALA A 157 27.93 -33.81 35.67
N ASN A 158 28.08 -34.86 34.87
CA ASN A 158 29.38 -35.45 34.62
C ASN A 158 30.19 -34.40 33.83
N PRO A 159 31.26 -33.80 34.39
CA PRO A 159 31.99 -32.72 33.73
C PRO A 159 32.82 -33.20 32.52
N ALA A 160 32.69 -34.48 32.11
CA ALA A 160 33.52 -35.13 31.11
C ALA A 160 33.02 -35.01 29.65
N LYS A 161 32.16 -34.03 29.35
CA LYS A 161 31.96 -33.57 27.97
C LYS A 161 32.30 -32.08 27.89
N GLN A 162 33.54 -31.78 28.26
CA GLN A 162 34.19 -30.53 27.88
C GLN A 162 34.15 -30.41 26.36
N ASP A 163 33.86 -29.20 25.89
CA ASP A 163 33.92 -28.78 24.51
C ASP A 163 35.20 -29.32 23.86
N VAL A 164 35.03 -30.24 22.91
CA VAL A 164 36.12 -30.59 22.01
C VAL A 164 36.29 -29.38 21.10
N LEU A 165 37.30 -28.58 21.42
CA LEU A 165 37.75 -27.43 20.64
C LEU A 165 37.89 -27.81 19.17
N ASP A 166 37.17 -27.09 18.30
CA ASP A 166 37.40 -27.09 16.86
C ASP A 166 38.83 -26.65 16.59
N LEU A 167 39.68 -27.59 16.16
CA LEU A 167 40.99 -27.30 15.60
C LEU A 167 40.95 -27.57 14.08
N LYS A 168 40.76 -26.46 13.36
CA LYS A 168 41.00 -26.22 11.92
C LYS A 168 40.08 -26.90 10.91
#